data_AF-A0AAY4D504-F1
#
_entry.id   AF-A0AAY4D504-F1
#
_cell.length_a   1.000
_cell.length_b   1.000
_cell.length_c   1.000
_cell.angle_alpha   90.00
_cell.angle_beta   90.00
_cell.angle_gamma   90.00
#
_symmetry.space_group_name_H-M   'P 1'
#
loop_
_entity.id
_entity.type
_entity.pdbx_description
1 polymer ?
#
loop_
_entity_poly.entity_id
_entity_poly.type
_entity_poly.pdbx_seq_one_letter_code
_entity_poly.pdbx_strand_id
1 'polypeptide(L)'
;ILFHCWVCWLHLCQVLRGLQAKYGDLYRQDNVVLSGTHTHSGLGGYFQYTLFMITSKGYIKSSIQIIVQGIVKSIERAHENLRPGRIFINKGELEESNLNRSPHSYMNNPEEERKRYNGNTDKQVVVLKFTDMDGDGIGMISWFAVHPVSMNSSNHMVSGDNLGYASYLFEQDKNIGSLPGRGPFVATFASSNLGDVSPNTRGPHCLNTGESCDYLNSSCPIGGTKMCVAFGPGNNMFESTRIIGENIFKKSKELYSSTKQEVRGPIHFAHQWLNMSDITIQINSTHTAKTCKPALGHSFAGGTIDGGGALNFTQGAVEGDPFWDGIRDAILGPPSNETQDCHRPKPILFSTGEMNWPLPWHPVIVDVQLITIGSVAIVAIPGEVTTMSGRRIREASSHAFANTEVVIAGLCNIYTHYITTYEEYQIQRYEAASTIYGPHTLSAYIQSYRGLARAIAEGTEAELPKGPEPPFFTDSQLFSLLPLNPVDKTPDNSSFGEVLEQVDPVYTVGQVASVTFVAGNPRNSGDMTDKTFVTVEKLHNSTQTWSVVHTDASWETRFHWIKGTSGLSNATVEWHIPQSAQSGFYRIRHFGHYKEFRNLKPVFTAYEGVSDVFKVNKRIYY
;
A
#
# COMPACT_ATOMS: atom_id res chain seq x y z
N ILE A 1 1.50 9.49 10.21
CA ILE A 1 1.11 8.39 9.29
C ILE A 1 -0.09 8.88 8.49
N LEU A 2 0.08 9.01 7.18
CA LEU A 2 -0.94 9.52 6.27
C LEU A 2 -1.63 8.32 5.61
N PHE A 3 -2.96 8.27 5.72
CA PHE A 3 -3.75 7.10 5.34
C PHE A 3 -4.01 7.02 3.83
N HIS A 4 -3.07 6.51 3.01
CA HIS A 4 -3.09 6.78 1.56
C HIS A 4 -3.08 5.56 0.63
N CYS A 5 -2.97 4.31 1.11
CA CYS A 5 -2.70 3.17 0.19
C CYS A 5 -3.39 1.81 0.47
N TRP A 6 -4.59 1.83 1.06
CA TRP A 6 -5.37 0.60 1.29
C TRP A 6 -6.56 0.50 0.34
N VAL A 7 -7.03 -0.72 0.12
CA VAL A 7 -8.35 -0.92 -0.48
C VAL A 7 -9.39 -0.55 0.57
N CYS A 8 -10.37 0.25 0.16
CA CYS A 8 -11.49 0.62 1.01
C CYS A 8 -12.78 0.06 0.42
N TRP A 9 -13.80 -0.08 1.27
CA TRP A 9 -15.13 -0.57 0.87
C TRP A 9 -15.72 0.18 -0.33
N LEU A 10 -15.49 1.50 -0.41
CA LEU A 10 -15.97 2.32 -1.51
C LEU A 10 -15.35 1.91 -2.85
N HIS A 11 -14.07 1.49 -2.86
CA HIS A 11 -13.43 0.92 -4.06
C HIS A 11 -14.14 -0.37 -4.49
N LEU A 12 -14.28 -1.32 -3.57
CA LEU A 12 -14.87 -2.63 -3.87
C LEU A 12 -16.29 -2.49 -4.43
N CYS A 13 -17.14 -1.70 -3.77
CA CYS A 13 -18.50 -1.44 -4.24
C CYS A 13 -18.54 -0.86 -5.65
N GLN A 14 -17.75 0.19 -5.91
CA GLN A 14 -17.77 0.85 -7.21
C GLN A 14 -17.16 -0.01 -8.31
N VAL A 15 -16.11 -0.78 -8.01
CA VAL A 15 -15.50 -1.74 -8.93
C VAL A 15 -16.50 -2.86 -9.26
N LEU A 16 -17.13 -3.48 -8.27
CA LEU A 16 -18.12 -4.54 -8.49
C LEU A 16 -19.31 -4.04 -9.30
N ARG A 17 -19.81 -2.82 -9.04
CA ARG A 17 -20.86 -2.21 -9.90
C ARG A 17 -20.36 -2.01 -11.35
N GLY A 18 -19.13 -1.55 -11.52
CA GLY A 18 -18.52 -1.37 -12.84
C GLY A 18 -18.35 -2.69 -13.60
N LEU A 19 -17.96 -3.76 -12.91
CA LEU A 19 -17.85 -5.10 -13.47
C LEU A 19 -19.21 -5.72 -13.76
N GLN A 20 -20.18 -5.59 -12.85
CA GLN A 20 -21.53 -6.11 -13.04
C GLN A 20 -22.21 -5.48 -14.25
N ALA A 21 -22.02 -4.17 -14.46
CA ALA A 21 -22.55 -3.47 -15.64
C ALA A 21 -21.98 -4.00 -16.97
N LYS A 22 -20.76 -4.54 -16.97
CA LYS A 22 -20.10 -5.08 -18.17
C LYS A 22 -20.27 -6.59 -18.35
N TYR A 23 -20.25 -7.35 -17.26
CA TYR A 23 -20.09 -8.80 -17.26
C TYR A 23 -21.21 -9.55 -16.51
N GLY A 24 -22.26 -8.85 -16.05
CA GLY A 24 -23.34 -9.45 -15.27
C GLY A 24 -22.82 -10.09 -13.98
N ASP A 25 -23.24 -11.32 -13.69
CA ASP A 25 -22.91 -12.01 -12.45
C ASP A 25 -21.59 -12.82 -12.51
N LEU A 26 -20.75 -12.57 -13.51
CA LEU A 26 -19.47 -13.28 -13.66
C LEU A 26 -18.49 -12.89 -12.55
N TYR A 27 -18.38 -11.60 -12.26
CA TYR A 27 -17.51 -11.04 -11.21
C TYR A 27 -18.38 -10.52 -10.06
N ARG A 28 -18.25 -11.14 -8.90
CA ARG A 28 -19.09 -10.95 -7.73
C ARG A 28 -18.23 -10.73 -6.49
N GLN A 29 -18.89 -10.34 -5.40
CA GLN A 29 -18.27 -10.13 -4.10
C GLN A 29 -17.47 -11.35 -3.62
N ASP A 30 -17.96 -12.55 -3.90
CA ASP A 30 -17.37 -13.81 -3.46
C ASP A 30 -16.13 -14.21 -4.26
N ASN A 31 -16.01 -13.84 -5.54
CA ASN A 31 -14.90 -14.27 -6.40
C ASN A 31 -13.94 -13.15 -6.86
N VAL A 32 -14.09 -11.93 -6.32
CA VAL A 32 -13.16 -10.80 -6.53
C VAL A 32 -12.52 -10.41 -5.20
N VAL A 33 -11.19 -10.45 -5.15
CA VAL A 33 -10.38 -9.89 -4.05
C VAL A 33 -9.63 -8.67 -4.57
N LEU A 34 -9.74 -7.55 -3.86
CA LEU A 34 -8.91 -6.37 -4.12
C LEU A 34 -7.93 -6.20 -2.97
N SER A 35 -6.62 -6.32 -3.23
CA SER A 35 -5.55 -6.17 -2.23
C SER A 35 -4.67 -4.94 -2.54
N GLY A 36 -4.33 -4.17 -1.51
CA GLY A 36 -3.38 -3.07 -1.59
C GLY A 36 -1.94 -3.51 -1.31
N THR A 37 -0.97 -3.00 -2.05
CA THR A 37 0.46 -3.27 -1.78
C THR A 37 0.94 -2.68 -0.45
N HIS A 38 0.24 -1.68 0.08
CA HIS A 38 0.57 -0.91 1.27
C HIS A 38 1.70 0.13 1.11
N THR A 39 1.92 0.70 -0.08
CA THR A 39 2.81 1.88 -0.20
C THR A 39 2.44 2.97 0.81
N HIS A 40 3.33 3.87 1.22
CA HIS A 40 2.94 5.08 1.97
C HIS A 40 3.11 6.35 1.13
N SER A 41 3.32 6.17 -0.18
CA SER A 41 3.55 7.22 -1.17
C SER A 41 2.44 7.29 -2.22
N GLY A 42 1.20 6.97 -1.84
CA GLY A 42 0.01 7.13 -2.68
C GLY A 42 -0.74 8.44 -2.44
N LEU A 43 -1.78 8.70 -3.22
CA LEU A 43 -2.69 9.83 -3.01
C LEU A 43 -3.83 9.41 -2.07
N GLY A 44 -4.14 10.21 -1.05
CA GLY A 44 -5.28 9.93 -0.15
C GLY A 44 -6.63 10.37 -0.73
N GLY A 45 -7.67 10.31 0.10
CA GLY A 45 -8.96 10.95 -0.18
C GLY A 45 -9.98 10.09 -0.90
N TYR A 46 -9.90 8.77 -0.75
CA TYR A 46 -10.84 7.83 -1.37
C TYR A 46 -11.65 7.00 -0.35
N PHE A 47 -11.51 7.30 0.95
CA PHE A 47 -12.24 6.62 2.01
C PHE A 47 -13.63 7.22 2.26
N GLN A 48 -14.53 6.41 2.81
CA GLN A 48 -15.89 6.83 3.21
C GLN A 48 -16.08 7.01 4.73
N TYR A 49 -15.19 6.44 5.56
CA TYR A 49 -15.28 6.53 7.02
C TYR A 49 -14.52 7.76 7.55
N THR A 50 -15.09 8.40 8.58
CA THR A 50 -14.69 9.76 9.00
C THR A 50 -13.21 9.87 9.37
N LEU A 51 -12.64 8.90 10.09
CA LEU A 51 -11.24 8.99 10.51
C LEU A 51 -10.28 9.13 9.31
N PHE A 52 -10.45 8.28 8.31
CA PHE A 52 -9.62 8.28 7.12
C PHE A 52 -9.86 9.53 6.25
N MET A 53 -11.10 10.04 6.20
CA MET A 53 -11.40 11.30 5.54
C MET A 53 -10.68 12.46 6.22
N ILE A 54 -10.71 12.59 7.55
CA ILE A 54 -10.01 13.67 8.27
C ILE A 54 -8.52 13.68 7.89
N THR A 55 -7.87 12.52 7.97
CA THR A 55 -6.43 12.39 7.67
C THR A 55 -6.08 12.62 6.19
N SER A 56 -7.04 12.41 5.29
CA SER A 56 -6.91 12.68 3.85
C SER A 56 -7.33 14.11 3.43
N LYS A 57 -7.77 14.95 4.37
CA LYS A 57 -8.45 16.24 4.08
C LYS A 57 -9.74 16.07 3.28
N GLY A 58 -10.44 14.96 3.49
CA GLY A 58 -11.75 14.61 2.97
C GLY A 58 -11.73 13.70 1.74
N TYR A 59 -12.89 13.49 1.17
CA TYR A 59 -13.14 12.75 -0.06
C TYR A 59 -12.76 13.60 -1.29
N ILE A 60 -12.04 12.98 -2.23
CA ILE A 60 -11.54 13.56 -3.47
C ILE A 60 -12.06 12.70 -4.61
N LYS A 61 -13.23 13.08 -5.14
CA LYS A 61 -13.94 12.34 -6.18
C LYS A 61 -13.06 11.99 -7.40
N SER A 62 -12.23 12.92 -7.85
CA SER A 62 -11.32 12.68 -8.99
C SER A 62 -10.30 11.57 -8.72
N SER A 63 -9.83 11.43 -7.47
CA SER A 63 -8.85 10.40 -7.11
C SER A 63 -9.49 9.01 -7.11
N ILE A 64 -10.66 8.85 -6.48
CA ILE A 64 -11.34 7.55 -6.43
C ILE A 64 -11.80 7.09 -7.82
N GLN A 65 -12.31 8.00 -8.66
CA GLN A 65 -12.81 7.65 -9.99
C GLN A 65 -11.71 7.03 -10.84
N ILE A 66 -10.50 7.59 -10.82
CA ILE A 66 -9.36 7.08 -11.57
C ILE A 66 -8.90 5.72 -11.01
N ILE A 67 -8.87 5.55 -9.68
CA ILE A 67 -8.54 4.25 -9.06
C ILE A 67 -9.54 3.17 -9.49
N VAL A 68 -10.85 3.45 -9.37
CA VAL A 68 -11.91 2.50 -9.74
C VAL A 68 -11.85 2.17 -11.23
N GLN A 69 -11.73 3.18 -12.09
CA GLN A 69 -11.60 2.99 -13.53
C GLN A 69 -10.35 2.18 -13.90
N GLY A 70 -9.22 2.46 -13.26
CA GLY A 70 -7.98 1.71 -13.43
C GLY A 70 -8.12 0.23 -13.07
N ILE A 71 -8.77 -0.07 -11.93
CA ILE A 71 -9.03 -1.46 -11.48
C ILE A 71 -10.00 -2.17 -12.45
N VAL A 72 -11.11 -1.53 -12.84
CA VAL A 72 -12.06 -2.13 -13.79
C VAL A 72 -11.37 -2.38 -15.14
N LYS A 73 -10.53 -1.45 -15.61
CA LYS A 73 -9.77 -1.57 -16.86
C LYS A 73 -8.71 -2.68 -16.79
N SER A 74 -8.05 -2.88 -15.65
CA SER A 74 -7.08 -3.97 -15.51
C SER A 74 -7.76 -5.34 -15.54
N ILE A 75 -8.93 -5.47 -14.92
CA ILE A 75 -9.75 -6.70 -14.96
C ILE A 75 -10.29 -6.94 -16.36
N GLU A 76 -10.78 -5.91 -17.05
CA GLU A 76 -11.20 -5.99 -18.46
C GLU A 76 -10.06 -6.45 -19.37
N ARG A 77 -8.87 -5.84 -19.27
CA ARG A 77 -7.68 -6.28 -20.00
C ARG A 77 -7.33 -7.74 -19.70
N ALA A 78 -7.47 -8.19 -18.46
CA ALA A 78 -7.21 -9.59 -18.10
C ALA A 78 -8.28 -10.54 -18.69
N HIS A 79 -9.55 -10.15 -18.65
CA HIS A 79 -10.68 -10.90 -19.21
C HIS A 79 -10.57 -11.08 -20.72
N GLU A 80 -10.25 -9.99 -21.43
CA GLU A 80 -10.13 -10.00 -22.89
C GLU A 80 -8.89 -10.77 -23.39
N ASN A 81 -7.90 -11.00 -22.52
CA ASN A 81 -6.66 -11.71 -22.82
C ASN A 81 -6.58 -13.11 -22.16
N LEU A 82 -7.73 -13.70 -21.83
CA LEU A 82 -7.80 -15.07 -21.34
C LEU A 82 -7.24 -16.05 -22.39
N ARG A 83 -6.40 -16.97 -21.92
CA ARG A 83 -5.79 -18.01 -22.77
C ARG A 83 -5.55 -19.30 -21.99
N PRO A 84 -5.52 -20.46 -22.66
CA PRO A 84 -5.11 -21.71 -22.04
C PRO A 84 -3.70 -21.58 -21.44
N GLY A 85 -3.51 -22.10 -20.23
CA GLY A 85 -2.26 -21.93 -19.51
C GLY A 85 -2.15 -22.86 -18.30
N ARG A 86 -1.01 -22.76 -17.63
CA ARG A 86 -0.68 -23.57 -16.44
C ARG A 86 -0.19 -22.64 -15.32
N ILE A 87 -0.51 -23.02 -14.09
CA ILE A 87 -0.13 -22.31 -12.88
C ILE A 87 0.91 -23.16 -12.14
N PHE A 88 1.95 -22.52 -11.64
CA PHE A 88 2.96 -23.17 -10.85
C PHE A 88 3.29 -22.38 -9.58
N ILE A 89 3.71 -23.07 -8.53
CA ILE A 89 4.06 -22.46 -7.25
C ILE A 89 5.50 -22.79 -6.84
N ASN A 90 6.19 -21.80 -6.27
CA ASN A 90 7.47 -22.00 -5.61
C ASN A 90 7.58 -21.13 -4.35
N LYS A 91 8.45 -21.53 -3.43
CA LYS A 91 8.71 -20.80 -2.19
C LYS A 91 10.18 -20.84 -1.82
N GLY A 92 10.65 -19.79 -1.16
CA GLY A 92 12.01 -19.70 -0.65
C GLY A 92 12.16 -18.58 0.37
N GLU A 93 13.30 -18.51 1.04
CA GLU A 93 13.54 -17.53 2.11
C GLU A 93 14.37 -16.34 1.62
N LEU A 94 13.93 -15.13 1.95
CA LEU A 94 14.64 -13.88 1.70
C LEU A 94 15.06 -13.25 3.03
N GLU A 95 16.37 -13.12 3.20
CA GLU A 95 16.97 -12.45 4.35
C GLU A 95 17.27 -10.97 4.08
N GLU A 96 17.64 -10.25 5.14
CA GLU A 96 18.16 -8.87 5.11
C GLU A 96 17.25 -7.84 4.41
N SER A 97 15.96 -8.16 4.23
CA SER A 97 14.99 -7.31 3.54
C SER A 97 13.77 -6.97 4.41
N ASN A 98 13.76 -7.46 5.65
CA ASN A 98 12.75 -7.14 6.65
C ASN A 98 13.27 -7.27 8.09
N LEU A 99 12.72 -6.44 8.99
CA LEU A 99 13.03 -6.36 10.42
C LEU A 99 11.73 -6.22 11.22
N ASN A 100 11.61 -6.90 12.37
CA ASN A 100 10.45 -6.71 13.24
C ASN A 100 10.55 -5.36 13.97
N ARG A 101 9.54 -4.50 13.83
CA ARG A 101 9.51 -3.15 14.42
C ARG A 101 8.89 -3.08 15.81
N SER A 102 8.33 -4.19 16.28
CA SER A 102 7.76 -4.38 17.62
C SER A 102 8.26 -5.70 18.26
N PRO A 103 9.59 -5.94 18.31
CA PRO A 103 10.14 -7.23 18.71
C PRO A 103 9.78 -7.61 20.14
N HIS A 104 9.65 -6.64 21.05
CA HIS A 104 9.19 -6.90 22.42
C HIS A 104 7.78 -7.50 22.46
N SER A 105 6.85 -7.01 21.64
CA SER A 105 5.50 -7.57 21.53
C SER A 105 5.54 -9.00 20.99
N TYR A 106 6.33 -9.26 19.94
CA TYR A 106 6.52 -10.63 19.44
C TYR A 106 7.04 -11.57 20.54
N MET A 107 7.93 -11.07 21.41
CA MET A 107 8.48 -11.84 22.50
C MET A 107 7.47 -12.17 23.62
N ASN A 108 6.28 -11.57 23.61
CA ASN A 108 5.22 -11.93 24.55
C ASN A 108 4.42 -13.17 24.10
N ASN A 109 4.54 -13.58 22.83
CA ASN A 109 3.94 -14.84 22.37
C ASN A 109 4.60 -16.04 23.11
N PRO A 110 3.87 -17.16 23.31
CA PRO A 110 4.35 -18.32 24.04
C PRO A 110 5.72 -18.82 23.53
N GLU A 111 6.63 -19.12 24.44
CA GLU A 111 7.99 -19.55 24.09
C GLU A 111 8.00 -20.80 23.20
N GLU A 112 7.19 -21.79 23.53
CA GLU A 112 7.06 -23.03 22.76
C GLU A 112 6.53 -22.78 21.34
N GLU A 113 5.69 -21.77 21.14
CA GLU A 113 5.25 -21.38 19.80
C GLU A 113 6.37 -20.68 19.03
N ARG A 114 7.09 -19.75 19.67
CA ARG A 114 8.19 -19.02 19.03
C ARG A 114 9.33 -19.95 18.59
N LYS A 115 9.65 -20.98 19.37
CA LYS A 115 10.67 -22.00 19.06
C LYS A 115 10.39 -22.79 17.78
N ARG A 116 9.16 -22.77 17.27
CA ARG A 116 8.77 -23.41 15.99
C ARG A 116 9.27 -22.65 14.76
N TYR A 117 9.77 -21.42 14.93
CA TYR A 117 10.13 -20.52 13.84
C TYR A 117 11.57 -20.00 14.01
N ASN A 118 12.26 -19.76 12.90
CA ASN A 118 13.67 -19.32 12.90
C ASN A 118 13.86 -17.83 13.20
N GLY A 119 12.77 -17.05 13.36
CA GLY A 119 12.85 -15.62 13.59
C GLY A 119 11.50 -14.96 13.85
N ASN A 120 11.55 -13.66 14.15
CA ASN A 120 10.40 -12.81 14.48
C ASN A 120 9.79 -12.08 13.28
N THR A 121 10.19 -12.45 12.06
CA THR A 121 9.59 -12.00 10.80
C THR A 121 9.39 -13.20 9.90
N ASP A 122 8.44 -13.12 8.97
CA ASP A 122 8.28 -14.15 7.94
C ASP A 122 9.20 -13.87 6.76
N LYS A 123 10.19 -14.75 6.60
CA LYS A 123 11.22 -14.68 5.54
C LYS A 123 10.77 -15.33 4.24
N GLN A 124 9.68 -16.09 4.27
CA GLN A 124 9.20 -16.83 3.12
C GLN A 124 8.63 -15.89 2.05
N VAL A 125 9.16 -16.00 0.84
CA VAL A 125 8.59 -15.49 -0.39
C VAL A 125 7.85 -16.64 -1.08
N VAL A 126 6.60 -16.41 -1.47
CA VAL A 126 5.80 -17.37 -2.24
C VAL A 126 5.50 -16.78 -3.61
N VAL A 127 5.84 -17.48 -4.68
CA VAL A 127 5.60 -17.07 -6.07
C VAL A 127 4.60 -18.01 -6.72
N LEU A 128 3.52 -17.45 -7.26
CA LEU A 128 2.59 -18.11 -8.15
C LEU A 128 2.83 -17.62 -9.58
N LYS A 129 3.29 -18.52 -10.44
CA LYS A 129 3.66 -18.29 -11.83
C LYS A 129 2.53 -18.71 -12.76
N PHE A 130 2.15 -17.83 -13.69
CA PHE A 130 1.16 -18.09 -14.72
C PHE A 130 1.85 -18.18 -16.08
N THR A 131 1.64 -19.26 -16.80
CA THR A 131 2.26 -19.52 -18.11
C THR A 131 1.21 -19.85 -19.15
N ASP A 132 1.47 -19.47 -20.39
CA ASP A 132 0.77 -20.01 -21.55
C ASP A 132 1.43 -21.33 -21.99
N MET A 133 0.91 -21.90 -23.09
CA MET A 133 1.43 -23.16 -23.63
C MET A 133 2.83 -23.04 -24.22
N ASP A 134 3.28 -21.82 -24.55
CA ASP A 134 4.58 -21.54 -25.17
C ASP A 134 5.71 -21.31 -24.13
N GLY A 135 5.35 -21.13 -22.86
CA GLY A 135 6.27 -21.21 -21.72
C GLY A 135 6.96 -19.91 -21.31
N ASP A 136 6.72 -18.79 -22.00
CA ASP A 136 7.41 -17.52 -21.72
C ASP A 136 6.79 -16.69 -20.58
N GLY A 137 5.59 -17.08 -20.13
CA GLY A 137 4.92 -16.55 -18.95
C GLY A 137 3.93 -15.44 -19.26
N ILE A 138 2.75 -15.54 -18.66
CA ILE A 138 1.70 -14.51 -18.70
C ILE A 138 1.96 -13.48 -17.60
N GLY A 139 2.38 -13.94 -16.43
CA GLY A 139 2.61 -13.08 -15.27
C GLY A 139 2.94 -13.87 -14.02
N MET A 140 3.06 -13.17 -12.91
CA MET A 140 3.23 -13.77 -11.59
C MET A 140 2.63 -12.95 -10.46
N ILE A 141 2.34 -13.61 -9.35
CA ILE A 141 2.07 -12.98 -8.06
C ILE A 141 3.14 -13.45 -7.07
N SER A 142 3.76 -12.52 -6.35
CA SER A 142 4.74 -12.79 -5.30
C SER A 142 4.26 -12.21 -3.97
N TRP A 143 4.16 -13.02 -2.93
CA TRP A 143 3.82 -12.58 -1.57
C TRP A 143 5.07 -12.56 -0.70
N PHE A 144 5.32 -11.44 -0.03
CA PHE A 144 6.37 -11.28 0.96
C PHE A 144 5.94 -10.30 2.06
N ALA A 145 6.27 -10.59 3.31
CA ALA A 145 5.89 -9.75 4.44
C ALA A 145 6.94 -8.64 4.64
N VAL A 146 6.62 -7.43 4.17
CA VAL A 146 7.38 -6.20 4.44
C VAL A 146 6.50 -4.97 4.19
N HIS A 147 6.59 -3.95 5.06
CA HIS A 147 5.97 -2.64 4.80
C HIS A 147 6.65 -1.93 3.62
N PRO A 148 5.89 -1.41 2.65
CA PRO A 148 6.41 -0.46 1.66
C PRO A 148 6.45 0.97 2.20
N VAL A 149 7.38 1.18 3.15
CA VAL A 149 7.70 2.45 3.83
C VAL A 149 9.19 2.79 3.72
N SER A 150 9.86 2.31 2.68
CA SER A 150 11.25 2.70 2.40
C SER A 150 11.33 4.17 2.02
N MET A 151 10.33 4.70 1.31
CA MET A 151 10.07 6.12 1.16
C MET A 151 9.39 6.63 2.44
N ASN A 152 10.14 7.37 3.26
CA ASN A 152 9.65 7.85 4.55
C ASN A 152 8.66 9.03 4.43
N SER A 153 8.17 9.53 5.56
CA SER A 153 7.15 10.59 5.61
C SER A 153 7.61 11.98 5.13
N SER A 154 8.90 12.19 4.83
CA SER A 154 9.36 13.44 4.18
C SER A 154 9.26 13.38 2.66
N ASN A 155 8.87 12.24 2.09
CA ASN A 155 8.58 12.12 0.67
C ASN A 155 7.29 12.88 0.29
N HIS A 156 7.31 13.51 -0.88
CA HIS A 156 6.15 14.18 -1.48
C HIS A 156 5.85 13.69 -2.92
N MET A 157 6.56 12.67 -3.41
CA MET A 157 6.35 12.08 -4.74
C MET A 157 5.46 10.84 -4.64
N VAL A 158 4.61 10.65 -5.64
CA VAL A 158 3.84 9.41 -5.79
C VAL A 158 4.79 8.27 -6.14
N SER A 159 4.70 7.14 -5.43
CA SER A 159 5.59 5.99 -5.63
C SER A 159 4.94 4.67 -5.22
N GLY A 160 5.28 3.60 -5.93
CA GLY A 160 4.96 2.22 -5.55
C GLY A 160 5.82 1.66 -4.41
N ASP A 161 6.81 2.43 -3.92
CA ASP A 161 7.77 2.04 -2.88
C ASP A 161 8.53 0.74 -3.24
N ASN A 162 8.99 -0.02 -2.25
CA ASN A 162 9.88 -1.17 -2.45
C ASN A 162 9.21 -2.33 -3.21
N LEU A 163 7.95 -2.67 -2.91
CA LEU A 163 7.19 -3.69 -3.64
C LEU A 163 6.86 -3.22 -5.07
N GLY A 164 6.53 -1.95 -5.26
CA GLY A 164 6.32 -1.39 -6.59
C GLY A 164 7.60 -1.36 -7.42
N TYR A 165 8.75 -1.10 -6.79
CA TYR A 165 10.05 -1.17 -7.45
C TYR A 165 10.41 -2.62 -7.84
N ALA A 166 10.08 -3.60 -7.00
CA ALA A 166 10.23 -5.02 -7.35
C ALA A 166 9.36 -5.42 -8.55
N SER A 167 8.09 -4.98 -8.59
CA SER A 167 7.20 -5.15 -9.75
C SER A 167 7.81 -4.53 -11.01
N TYR A 168 8.24 -3.27 -10.91
CA TYR A 168 8.87 -2.52 -12.00
C TYR A 168 10.06 -3.27 -12.60
N LEU A 169 10.98 -3.77 -11.77
CA LEU A 169 12.14 -4.51 -12.25
C LEU A 169 11.76 -5.81 -12.95
N PHE A 170 10.77 -6.54 -12.43
CA PHE A 170 10.34 -7.80 -13.02
C PHE A 170 9.64 -7.58 -14.36
N GLU A 171 8.74 -6.60 -14.45
CA GLU A 171 8.09 -6.25 -15.71
C GLU A 171 9.10 -5.76 -16.75
N GLN A 172 10.07 -4.93 -16.38
CA GLN A 172 11.11 -4.49 -17.30
C GLN A 172 12.03 -5.63 -17.75
N ASP A 173 12.29 -6.62 -16.88
CA ASP A 173 13.07 -7.81 -17.22
C ASP A 173 12.35 -8.72 -18.25
N LYS A 174 11.01 -8.77 -18.19
CA LYS A 174 10.19 -9.61 -19.07
C LYS A 174 9.69 -8.90 -20.33
N ASN A 175 9.35 -7.63 -20.22
CA ASN A 175 8.82 -6.81 -21.31
C ASN A 175 9.94 -6.04 -22.02
N ILE A 176 10.95 -6.77 -22.50
CA ILE A 176 12.14 -6.17 -23.15
C ILE A 176 11.71 -5.24 -24.29
N GLY A 177 12.21 -4.00 -24.27
CA GLY A 177 11.90 -2.98 -25.26
C GLY A 177 10.59 -2.21 -25.04
N SER A 178 9.80 -2.59 -24.03
CA SER A 178 8.64 -1.81 -23.60
C SER A 178 9.03 -0.71 -22.62
N LEU A 179 8.29 0.40 -22.65
CA LEU A 179 8.37 1.42 -21.61
C LEU A 179 7.74 0.91 -20.30
N PRO A 180 8.18 1.41 -19.13
CA PRO A 180 7.55 1.07 -17.86
C PRO A 180 6.03 1.26 -17.86
N GLY A 181 5.31 0.29 -17.29
CA GLY A 181 3.84 0.24 -17.32
C GLY A 181 3.25 -0.22 -18.67
N ARG A 182 4.09 -0.69 -19.60
CA ARG A 182 3.68 -1.32 -20.87
C ARG A 182 4.26 -2.74 -20.97
N GLY A 183 3.70 -3.50 -21.89
CA GLY A 183 4.10 -4.86 -22.20
C GLY A 183 3.08 -5.90 -21.73
N PRO A 184 3.16 -7.13 -22.25
CA PRO A 184 2.16 -8.17 -21.98
C PRO A 184 2.36 -8.88 -20.64
N PHE A 185 3.58 -8.92 -20.09
CA PHE A 185 3.87 -9.60 -18.82
C PHE A 185 3.49 -8.71 -17.64
N VAL A 186 2.77 -9.27 -16.66
CA VAL A 186 2.38 -8.56 -15.43
C VAL A 186 3.04 -9.20 -14.21
N ALA A 187 3.74 -8.40 -13.41
CA ALA A 187 4.39 -8.87 -12.19
C ALA A 187 3.79 -8.17 -10.96
N THR A 188 3.01 -8.91 -10.17
CA THR A 188 2.38 -8.36 -8.97
C THR A 188 3.13 -8.80 -7.71
N PHE A 189 3.54 -7.83 -6.90
CA PHE A 189 4.05 -8.08 -5.55
C PHE A 189 2.97 -7.68 -4.54
N ALA A 190 2.40 -8.71 -3.90
CA ALA A 190 1.27 -8.57 -2.99
C ALA A 190 1.72 -8.46 -1.53
N SER A 191 0.94 -7.71 -0.76
CA SER A 191 1.12 -7.63 0.69
C SER A 191 0.77 -8.97 1.36
N SER A 192 1.51 -9.30 2.41
CA SER A 192 1.27 -10.47 3.26
C SER A 192 0.98 -10.02 4.70
N ASN A 193 1.44 -10.76 5.70
CA ASN A 193 1.38 -10.41 7.11
C ASN A 193 2.48 -9.46 7.56
N LEU A 194 2.41 -8.24 7.03
CA LEU A 194 3.42 -7.20 7.21
C LEU A 194 3.26 -6.36 8.49
N GLY A 195 2.24 -6.58 9.33
CA GLY A 195 1.82 -5.62 10.37
C GLY A 195 2.92 -5.12 11.33
N ASP A 196 3.91 -5.94 11.67
CA ASP A 196 5.05 -5.58 12.52
C ASP A 196 6.39 -5.64 11.77
N VAL A 197 6.39 -5.51 10.44
CA VAL A 197 7.53 -5.84 9.59
C VAL A 197 8.03 -4.64 8.76
N SER A 198 9.12 -4.02 9.19
CA SER A 198 9.73 -2.84 8.55
C SER A 198 10.77 -3.23 7.47
N PRO A 199 10.91 -2.45 6.38
CA PRO A 199 12.00 -2.56 5.42
C PRO A 199 13.29 -1.85 5.89
N ASN A 200 13.24 -1.12 7.01
CA ASN A 200 14.31 -0.28 7.50
C ASN A 200 15.30 -1.10 8.35
N THR A 201 16.10 -1.91 7.66
CA THR A 201 16.90 -3.00 8.24
C THR A 201 18.11 -2.57 9.07
N ARG A 202 18.51 -1.29 9.08
CA ARG A 202 19.55 -0.80 10.01
C ARG A 202 19.04 -0.60 11.44
N GLY A 203 17.73 -0.76 11.65
CA GLY A 203 17.10 -0.67 12.95
C GLY A 203 16.93 0.76 13.47
N PRO A 204 16.26 0.92 14.63
CA PRO A 204 15.85 2.21 15.16
C PRO A 204 16.95 2.92 15.97
N HIS A 205 17.26 4.15 15.58
CA HIS A 205 18.22 5.04 16.27
C HIS A 205 17.65 6.43 16.47
N CYS A 206 18.19 7.14 17.46
CA CYS A 206 17.86 8.51 17.75
C CYS A 206 18.51 9.46 16.75
N LEU A 207 17.70 10.20 15.98
CA LEU A 207 18.18 11.09 14.91
C LEU A 207 19.22 12.13 15.37
N ASN A 208 19.14 12.57 16.62
CA ASN A 208 19.99 13.60 17.21
C ASN A 208 21.29 13.05 17.82
N THR A 209 21.25 11.89 18.47
CA THR A 209 22.40 11.34 19.21
C THR A 209 23.08 10.18 18.50
N GLY A 210 22.38 9.49 17.60
CA GLY A 210 22.84 8.25 16.96
C GLY A 210 22.77 7.02 17.88
N GLU A 211 22.26 7.16 19.10
CA GLU A 211 22.08 6.04 20.03
C GLU A 211 20.90 5.16 19.62
N SER A 212 20.92 3.89 20.04
CA SER A 212 19.77 3.00 19.86
C SER A 212 18.55 3.57 20.59
N CYS A 213 17.38 3.48 19.97
CA CYS A 213 16.14 3.84 20.64
C CYS A 213 15.84 2.94 21.85
N ASP A 214 15.00 3.43 22.76
CA ASP A 214 14.41 2.61 23.80
C ASP A 214 13.65 1.41 23.21
N TYR A 215 13.97 0.22 23.70
CA TYR A 215 13.46 -1.04 23.18
C TYR A 215 11.96 -1.24 23.41
N LEU A 216 11.43 -0.74 24.53
CA LEU A 216 10.03 -0.96 24.93
C LEU A 216 9.08 0.04 24.30
N ASN A 217 9.47 1.32 24.31
CA ASN A 217 8.60 2.46 23.99
C ASN A 217 8.92 3.09 22.64
N SER A 218 10.05 2.71 22.02
CA SER A 218 10.54 3.30 20.76
C SER A 218 10.63 4.82 20.82
N SER A 219 11.31 5.30 21.87
CA SER A 219 11.51 6.72 22.15
C SER A 219 12.98 7.02 22.41
N CYS A 220 13.35 8.28 22.22
CA CYS A 220 14.66 8.81 22.57
C CYS A 220 14.59 9.68 23.84
N PRO A 221 15.62 9.68 24.70
CA PRO A 221 15.67 10.53 25.88
C PRO A 221 15.46 12.02 25.56
N ILE A 222 16.00 12.47 24.43
CA ILE A 222 15.82 13.82 23.90
C ILE A 222 14.99 13.75 22.64
N GLY A 223 13.79 14.34 22.67
CA GLY A 223 12.88 14.47 21.53
C GLY A 223 11.89 13.32 21.33
N GLY A 224 11.83 12.35 22.25
CA GLY A 224 10.75 11.38 22.35
C GLY A 224 10.65 10.42 21.16
N THR A 225 9.42 10.02 20.82
CA THR A 225 9.15 9.06 19.73
C THR A 225 9.46 9.61 18.34
N LYS A 226 9.30 10.92 18.12
CA LYS A 226 9.59 11.57 16.84
C LYS A 226 11.06 11.43 16.42
N MET A 227 11.97 11.38 17.39
CA MET A 227 13.40 11.24 17.13
C MET A 227 13.85 9.80 16.98
N CYS A 228 13.01 8.82 17.34
CA CYS A 228 13.33 7.41 17.16
C CYS A 228 12.92 6.96 15.76
N VAL A 229 13.89 6.72 14.88
CA VAL A 229 13.65 6.39 13.48
C VAL A 229 14.49 5.20 13.05
N ALA A 230 13.88 4.26 12.33
CA ALA A 230 14.59 3.18 11.67
C ALA A 230 15.07 3.59 10.28
N PHE A 231 16.28 3.19 9.92
CA PHE A 231 16.88 3.52 8.63
C PHE A 231 16.95 2.32 7.68
N GLY A 232 16.69 2.58 6.40
CA GLY A 232 16.92 1.62 5.33
C GLY A 232 18.40 1.37 5.06
N PRO A 233 18.71 0.35 4.23
CA PRO A 233 20.09 -0.06 3.94
C PRO A 233 20.85 0.89 3.01
N GLY A 234 20.19 1.87 2.38
CA GLY A 234 20.81 2.85 1.47
C GLY A 234 21.31 4.12 2.16
N ASN A 235 21.94 5.02 1.40
CA ASN A 235 22.35 6.34 1.89
C ASN A 235 21.20 7.35 1.95
N ASN A 236 20.12 7.07 1.22
CA ASN A 236 18.89 7.85 1.24
C ASN A 236 17.67 6.92 1.04
N MET A 237 16.47 7.50 1.09
CA MET A 237 15.23 6.73 0.94
C MET A 237 15.10 6.05 -0.44
N PHE A 238 15.50 6.72 -1.53
CA PHE A 238 15.41 6.14 -2.87
C PHE A 238 16.34 4.95 -3.03
N GLU A 239 17.57 5.06 -2.53
CA GLU A 239 18.53 3.96 -2.56
C GLU A 239 18.06 2.81 -1.66
N SER A 240 17.47 3.11 -0.50
CA SER A 240 16.89 2.09 0.38
C SER A 240 15.72 1.36 -0.30
N THR A 241 14.80 2.10 -0.92
CA THR A 241 13.69 1.55 -1.72
C THR A 241 14.22 0.66 -2.85
N ARG A 242 15.26 1.12 -3.56
CA ARG A 242 15.91 0.36 -4.63
C ARG A 242 16.50 -0.95 -4.12
N ILE A 243 17.30 -0.90 -3.05
CA ILE A 243 17.97 -2.09 -2.49
C ILE A 243 16.95 -3.14 -2.03
N ILE A 244 15.94 -2.73 -1.24
CA ILE A 244 14.92 -3.64 -0.74
C ILE A 244 14.10 -4.23 -1.90
N GLY A 245 13.67 -3.39 -2.85
CA GLY A 245 12.94 -3.85 -4.04
C GLY A 245 13.76 -4.79 -4.93
N GLU A 246 15.06 -4.52 -5.13
CA GLU A 246 15.96 -5.41 -5.89
C GLU A 246 16.13 -6.78 -5.23
N ASN A 247 16.27 -6.83 -3.90
CA ASN A 247 16.40 -8.09 -3.18
C ASN A 247 15.14 -8.96 -3.35
N ILE A 248 13.97 -8.34 -3.19
CA ILE A 248 12.65 -8.97 -3.38
C ILE A 248 12.47 -9.45 -4.83
N PHE A 249 12.83 -8.62 -5.81
CA PHE A 249 12.84 -8.97 -7.23
C PHE A 249 13.75 -10.16 -7.52
N LYS A 250 15.02 -10.13 -7.08
CA LYS A 250 16.01 -11.19 -7.34
C LYS A 250 15.54 -12.53 -6.80
N LYS A 251 15.05 -12.58 -5.54
CA LYS A 251 14.52 -13.82 -4.97
C LYS A 251 13.28 -14.30 -5.73
N SER A 252 12.36 -13.39 -6.09
CA SER A 252 11.15 -13.79 -6.83
C SER A 252 11.49 -14.29 -8.24
N LYS A 253 12.47 -13.70 -8.92
CA LYS A 253 12.95 -14.15 -10.24
C LYS A 253 13.64 -15.51 -10.16
N GLU A 254 14.43 -15.76 -9.13
CA GLU A 254 15.02 -17.08 -8.82
C GLU A 254 13.91 -18.13 -8.66
N LEU A 255 12.90 -17.85 -7.84
CA LEU A 255 11.78 -18.75 -7.59
C LEU A 255 10.94 -19.00 -8.85
N TYR A 256 10.62 -17.95 -9.60
CA TYR A 256 9.89 -18.02 -10.87
C TYR A 256 10.59 -18.89 -11.91
N SER A 257 11.92 -18.78 -11.99
CA SER A 257 12.74 -19.52 -12.96
C SER A 257 12.91 -21.00 -12.58
N SER A 258 12.96 -21.30 -11.28
CA SER A 258 13.15 -22.64 -10.74
C SER A 258 11.84 -23.39 -10.42
N THR A 259 10.69 -22.79 -10.73
CA THR A 259 9.38 -23.37 -10.38
C THR A 259 9.11 -24.67 -11.15
N LYS A 260 8.77 -25.75 -10.43
CA LYS A 260 8.43 -27.06 -11.02
C LYS A 260 7.09 -27.63 -10.55
N GLN A 261 6.59 -27.20 -9.38
CA GLN A 261 5.35 -27.72 -8.83
C GLN A 261 4.17 -27.05 -9.51
N GLU A 262 3.44 -27.82 -10.32
CA GLU A 262 2.21 -27.35 -10.95
C GLU A 262 1.06 -27.32 -9.92
N VAL A 263 0.31 -26.23 -9.94
CA VAL A 263 -0.92 -26.09 -9.17
C VAL A 263 -2.07 -26.64 -9.99
N ARG A 264 -2.72 -27.68 -9.48
CA ARG A 264 -3.87 -28.34 -10.12
C ARG A 264 -5.03 -28.43 -9.15
N GLY A 265 -6.23 -28.45 -9.68
CA GLY A 265 -7.47 -28.62 -8.94
C GLY A 265 -8.51 -27.55 -9.27
N PRO A 266 -9.69 -27.64 -8.65
CA PRO A 266 -10.77 -26.68 -8.86
C PRO A 266 -10.44 -25.30 -8.27
N ILE A 267 -11.23 -24.31 -8.67
CA ILE A 267 -11.22 -22.98 -8.06
C ILE A 267 -12.47 -22.88 -7.19
N HIS A 268 -12.30 -22.57 -5.91
CA HIS A 268 -13.41 -22.29 -4.99
C HIS A 268 -13.23 -20.92 -4.35
N PHE A 269 -14.33 -20.38 -3.87
CA PHE A 269 -14.35 -19.11 -3.16
C PHE A 269 -15.43 -19.13 -2.09
N ALA A 270 -15.14 -18.51 -0.95
CA ALA A 270 -16.07 -18.32 0.14
C ALA A 270 -15.92 -16.90 0.68
N HIS A 271 -17.06 -16.26 0.95
CA HIS A 271 -17.12 -14.88 1.43
C HIS A 271 -18.23 -14.74 2.46
N GLN A 272 -17.99 -13.91 3.47
CA GLN A 272 -19.01 -13.47 4.42
C GLN A 272 -18.74 -12.03 4.85
N TRP A 273 -19.81 -11.31 5.18
CA TRP A 273 -19.71 -10.11 5.99
C TRP A 273 -19.86 -10.43 7.46
N LEU A 274 -18.96 -9.88 8.27
CA LEU A 274 -18.97 -10.06 9.71
C LEU A 274 -19.25 -8.75 10.41
N ASN A 275 -20.15 -8.76 11.39
CA ASN A 275 -20.21 -7.70 12.39
C ASN A 275 -19.11 -7.90 13.42
N MET A 276 -17.94 -7.29 13.17
CA MET A 276 -16.76 -7.43 14.04
C MET A 276 -16.94 -6.79 15.42
N SER A 277 -18.01 -6.01 15.66
CA SER A 277 -18.28 -5.46 16.99
C SER A 277 -18.99 -6.44 17.96
N ASP A 278 -19.45 -7.59 17.46
CA ASP A 278 -20.28 -8.51 18.24
C ASP A 278 -20.06 -9.98 17.87
N ILE A 279 -18.79 -10.41 17.80
CA ILE A 279 -18.45 -11.81 17.54
C ILE A 279 -18.17 -12.51 18.86
N THR A 280 -18.92 -13.57 19.14
CA THR A 280 -18.64 -14.49 20.24
C THR A 280 -17.61 -15.53 19.81
N ILE A 281 -16.59 -15.72 20.63
CA ILE A 281 -15.43 -16.56 20.36
C ILE A 281 -15.35 -17.62 21.46
N GLN A 282 -15.32 -18.89 21.09
CA GLN A 282 -15.04 -19.95 22.05
C GLN A 282 -13.53 -20.07 22.26
N ILE A 283 -13.05 -19.75 23.47
CA ILE A 283 -11.65 -19.97 23.85
C ILE A 283 -11.44 -21.43 24.24
N ASN A 284 -12.37 -21.97 25.03
CA ASN A 284 -12.42 -23.38 25.40
C ASN A 284 -13.88 -23.80 25.65
N SER A 285 -14.11 -25.04 26.10
CA SER A 285 -15.45 -25.59 26.31
C SER A 285 -16.30 -24.84 27.34
N THR A 286 -15.70 -24.02 28.22
CA THR A 286 -16.39 -23.33 29.31
C THR A 286 -16.23 -21.81 29.28
N HIS A 287 -15.32 -21.27 28.47
CA HIS A 287 -15.02 -19.84 28.40
C HIS A 287 -15.21 -19.29 27.00
N THR A 288 -16.05 -18.27 26.92
CA THR A 288 -16.25 -17.46 25.72
C THR A 288 -15.69 -16.06 25.91
N ALA A 289 -15.16 -15.48 24.85
CA ALA A 289 -14.84 -14.07 24.77
C ALA A 289 -15.67 -13.40 23.67
N LYS A 290 -15.60 -12.08 23.60
CA LYS A 290 -16.31 -11.27 22.62
C LYS A 290 -15.38 -10.22 22.02
N THR A 291 -15.60 -9.87 20.76
CA THR A 291 -14.98 -8.67 20.16
C THR A 291 -15.64 -7.39 20.66
N CYS A 292 -14.99 -6.26 20.39
CA CYS A 292 -15.41 -4.95 20.88
C CYS A 292 -15.85 -4.03 19.73
N LYS A 293 -16.64 -3.00 20.07
CA LYS A 293 -16.81 -1.83 19.19
C LYS A 293 -15.45 -1.23 18.85
N PRO A 294 -15.22 -0.72 17.63
CA PRO A 294 -13.88 -0.31 17.22
C PRO A 294 -13.33 0.83 18.08
N ALA A 295 -12.12 0.69 18.62
CA ALA A 295 -11.43 1.75 19.34
C ALA A 295 -9.90 1.74 19.14
N LEU A 296 -9.32 2.93 19.06
CA LEU A 296 -7.86 3.15 18.96
C LEU A 296 -7.28 3.50 20.33
N GLY A 297 -6.14 2.91 20.66
CA GLY A 297 -5.43 3.15 21.92
C GLY A 297 -4.52 4.38 21.88
N HIS A 298 -4.02 4.83 23.03
CA HIS A 298 -3.07 5.97 23.12
C HIS A 298 -1.84 5.79 22.21
N SER A 299 -1.23 4.60 22.19
CA SER A 299 -0.05 4.33 21.37
C SER A 299 -0.29 4.38 19.86
N PHE A 300 -1.54 4.45 19.38
CA PHE A 300 -1.84 4.80 17.99
C PHE A 300 -1.23 6.17 17.61
N ALA A 301 -1.33 7.16 18.51
CA ALA A 301 -0.80 8.49 18.26
C ALA A 301 0.73 8.57 18.38
N GLY A 302 1.39 7.51 18.86
CA GLY A 302 2.85 7.40 18.96
C GLY A 302 3.53 7.04 17.64
N GLY A 303 2.78 6.54 16.65
CA GLY A 303 3.34 6.04 15.38
C GLY A 303 4.31 4.88 15.59
N THR A 304 5.19 4.66 14.61
CA THR A 304 6.20 3.59 14.66
C THR A 304 7.60 4.15 14.39
N ILE A 305 8.62 3.29 14.45
CA ILE A 305 9.99 3.64 14.04
C ILE A 305 10.09 3.97 12.54
N ASP A 306 9.10 3.60 11.73
CA ASP A 306 9.03 3.94 10.30
C ASP A 306 8.38 5.32 10.06
N GLY A 307 7.80 5.92 11.10
CA GLY A 307 7.10 7.19 11.05
C GLY A 307 6.49 7.56 12.39
N GLY A 308 7.25 8.29 13.21
CA GLY A 308 6.87 8.66 14.56
C GLY A 308 5.66 9.61 14.64
N GLY A 309 4.96 9.53 15.77
CA GLY A 309 3.83 10.40 16.11
C GLY A 309 4.23 11.85 16.37
N ALA A 310 3.32 12.79 16.12
CA ALA A 310 3.57 14.23 16.30
C ALA A 310 3.26 14.73 17.72
N LEU A 311 2.47 13.99 18.50
CA LEU A 311 1.89 14.45 19.78
C LEU A 311 2.61 13.88 21.02
N ASN A 312 3.87 13.46 20.85
CA ASN A 312 4.75 12.92 21.90
C ASN A 312 4.18 11.72 22.71
N PHE A 313 3.21 11.01 22.14
CA PHE A 313 2.78 9.71 22.66
C PHE A 313 3.90 8.69 22.48
N THR A 314 4.04 7.79 23.46
CA THR A 314 4.93 6.64 23.40
C THR A 314 4.18 5.37 23.00
N GLN A 315 4.91 4.40 22.45
CA GLN A 315 4.38 3.05 22.32
C GLN A 315 4.42 2.33 23.66
N GLY A 316 3.54 1.33 23.84
CA GLY A 316 3.54 0.51 25.06
C GLY A 316 2.64 1.04 26.18
N ALA A 317 1.78 2.01 25.91
CA ALA A 317 0.92 2.62 26.92
C ALA A 317 -0.25 1.67 27.28
N VAL A 318 -0.25 1.19 28.53
CA VAL A 318 -1.33 0.37 29.12
C VAL A 318 -2.20 1.16 30.10
N GLU A 319 -1.80 2.39 30.43
CA GLU A 319 -2.56 3.34 31.24
C GLU A 319 -2.82 4.61 30.42
N GLY A 320 -3.96 5.25 30.68
CA GLY A 320 -4.32 6.53 30.07
C GLY A 320 -3.54 7.69 30.68
N ASP A 321 -3.44 8.76 29.91
CA ASP A 321 -2.96 10.06 30.35
C ASP A 321 -4.16 10.97 30.68
N PRO A 322 -4.31 11.45 31.93
CA PRO A 322 -5.47 12.25 32.35
C PRO A 322 -5.69 13.51 31.52
N PHE A 323 -4.63 14.11 30.98
CA PHE A 323 -4.74 15.30 30.14
C PHE A 323 -5.35 14.96 28.78
N TRP A 324 -4.86 13.91 28.11
CA TRP A 324 -5.42 13.45 26.83
C TRP A 324 -6.82 12.85 26.97
N ASP A 325 -7.09 12.14 28.06
CA ASP A 325 -8.42 11.61 28.36
C ASP A 325 -9.43 12.75 28.57
N GLY A 326 -9.05 13.81 29.27
CA GLY A 326 -9.88 15.00 29.44
C GLY A 326 -10.17 15.73 28.11
N ILE A 327 -9.18 15.85 27.23
CA ILE A 327 -9.36 16.43 25.88
C ILE A 327 -10.30 15.57 25.03
N ARG A 328 -10.10 14.25 25.02
CA ARG A 328 -10.98 13.30 24.33
C ARG A 328 -12.41 13.46 24.81
N ASP A 329 -12.64 13.44 26.12
CA ASP A 329 -13.98 13.48 26.71
C ASP A 329 -14.68 14.81 26.41
N ALA A 330 -13.95 15.92 26.44
CA ALA A 330 -14.48 17.24 26.14
C ALA A 330 -14.84 17.44 24.65
N ILE A 331 -14.10 16.82 23.72
CA ILE A 331 -14.26 17.03 22.28
C ILE A 331 -15.14 15.95 21.62
N LEU A 332 -15.00 14.70 22.05
CA LEU A 332 -15.54 13.51 21.38
C LEU A 332 -16.51 12.70 22.26
N GLY A 333 -16.56 12.99 23.56
CA GLY A 333 -17.34 12.25 24.55
C GLY A 333 -16.57 11.06 25.15
N PRO A 334 -16.89 10.67 26.41
CA PRO A 334 -16.21 9.58 27.08
C PRO A 334 -16.59 8.21 26.51
N PRO A 335 -15.64 7.26 26.39
CA PRO A 335 -15.95 5.88 26.00
C PRO A 335 -16.84 5.22 27.04
N SER A 336 -17.81 4.41 26.61
CA SER A 336 -18.67 3.68 27.55
C SER A 336 -17.86 2.69 28.41
N ASN A 337 -18.36 2.38 29.61
CA ASN A 337 -17.72 1.41 30.51
C ASN A 337 -17.58 0.03 29.85
N GLU A 338 -18.59 -0.39 29.06
CA GLU A 338 -18.54 -1.64 28.30
C GLU A 338 -17.38 -1.64 27.30
N THR A 339 -17.21 -0.56 26.54
CA THR A 339 -16.12 -0.44 25.56
C THR A 339 -14.77 -0.40 26.26
N GLN A 340 -14.63 0.32 27.38
CA GLN A 340 -13.40 0.34 28.17
C GLN A 340 -13.03 -1.05 28.73
N ASP A 341 -14.00 -1.75 29.33
CA ASP A 341 -13.80 -3.08 29.90
C ASP A 341 -13.44 -4.11 28.82
N CYS A 342 -14.12 -4.07 27.67
CA CYS A 342 -13.85 -4.96 26.53
C CYS A 342 -12.44 -4.76 25.95
N HIS A 343 -11.95 -3.51 25.94
CA HIS A 343 -10.67 -3.17 25.34
C HIS A 343 -9.45 -3.39 26.23
N ARG A 344 -9.61 -3.65 27.54
CA ARG A 344 -8.47 -3.79 28.45
C ARG A 344 -7.41 -4.77 27.90
N PRO A 345 -6.11 -4.43 28.06
CA PRO A 345 -5.54 -3.29 28.79
C PRO A 345 -5.38 -2.01 27.95
N LYS A 346 -6.01 -1.90 26.77
CA LYS A 346 -5.86 -0.71 25.91
C LYS A 346 -6.46 0.54 26.56
N PRO A 347 -5.67 1.61 26.78
CA PRO A 347 -6.20 2.92 27.11
C PRO A 347 -6.76 3.57 25.85
N ILE A 348 -8.08 3.76 25.78
CA ILE A 348 -8.77 4.23 24.57
C ILE A 348 -8.47 5.71 24.33
N LEU A 349 -7.89 6.05 23.18
CA LEU A 349 -7.78 7.43 22.71
C LEU A 349 -8.99 7.87 21.88
N PHE A 350 -9.48 6.98 21.00
CA PHE A 350 -10.66 7.25 20.16
C PHE A 350 -11.64 6.07 20.22
N SER A 351 -12.83 6.30 20.77
CA SER A 351 -13.93 5.30 20.81
C SER A 351 -14.70 5.29 19.48
N THR A 352 -14.01 4.98 18.39
CA THR A 352 -14.51 5.18 17.02
C THR A 352 -15.83 4.45 16.69
N GLY A 353 -16.16 3.37 17.41
CA GLY A 353 -17.42 2.64 17.27
C GLY A 353 -18.62 3.31 17.94
N GLU A 354 -18.37 4.31 18.78
CA GLU A 354 -19.38 5.14 19.43
C GLU A 354 -19.47 6.53 18.76
N MET A 355 -18.60 6.80 17.79
CA MET A 355 -18.49 8.08 17.08
C MET A 355 -19.13 7.98 15.68
N ASN A 356 -20.34 8.51 15.55
CA ASN A 356 -21.16 8.38 14.34
C ASN A 356 -21.42 9.69 13.59
N TRP A 357 -20.82 10.81 14.02
CA TRP A 357 -20.95 12.12 13.38
C TRP A 357 -19.63 12.58 12.75
N PRO A 358 -19.63 13.17 11.54
CA PRO A 358 -20.77 13.32 10.63
C PRO A 358 -21.22 11.98 10.00
N LEU A 359 -20.32 10.99 9.98
CA LEU A 359 -20.54 9.61 9.57
C LEU A 359 -19.77 8.69 10.55
N PRO A 360 -20.05 7.37 10.57
CA PRO A 360 -19.26 6.41 11.36
C PRO A 360 -17.76 6.56 11.13
N TRP A 361 -16.99 6.55 12.22
CA TRP A 361 -15.54 6.79 12.18
C TRP A 361 -14.74 5.57 11.73
N HIS A 362 -15.22 4.37 12.06
CA HIS A 362 -14.65 3.10 11.63
C HIS A 362 -15.70 2.11 11.12
N PRO A 363 -15.31 1.16 10.26
CA PRO A 363 -16.18 0.06 9.85
C PRO A 363 -16.47 -0.88 11.02
N VAL A 364 -17.72 -1.32 11.09
CA VAL A 364 -18.19 -2.36 12.01
C VAL A 364 -18.46 -3.67 11.26
N ILE A 365 -18.95 -3.55 10.03
CA ILE A 365 -19.13 -4.67 9.11
C ILE A 365 -17.89 -4.80 8.23
N VAL A 366 -17.35 -6.01 8.16
CA VAL A 366 -16.05 -6.30 7.54
C VAL A 366 -16.14 -7.53 6.63
N ASP A 367 -15.43 -7.49 5.50
CA ASP A 367 -15.30 -8.62 4.58
C ASP A 367 -14.28 -9.66 5.09
N VAL A 368 -14.67 -10.92 5.10
CA VAL A 368 -13.75 -12.06 5.14
C VAL A 368 -13.93 -12.91 3.90
N GLN A 369 -12.83 -13.27 3.25
CA GLN A 369 -12.87 -14.00 1.99
C GLN A 369 -11.69 -14.96 1.88
N LEU A 370 -11.96 -16.14 1.32
CA LEU A 370 -10.95 -17.15 1.04
C LEU A 370 -11.17 -17.64 -0.40
N ILE A 371 -10.10 -17.63 -1.20
CA ILE A 371 -10.10 -18.20 -2.56
C ILE A 371 -9.13 -19.37 -2.59
N THR A 372 -9.52 -20.48 -3.20
CA THR A 372 -8.60 -21.58 -3.52
C THR A 372 -8.41 -21.68 -5.02
N ILE A 373 -7.17 -21.89 -5.43
CA ILE A 373 -6.78 -22.19 -6.82
C ILE A 373 -6.02 -23.51 -6.73
N GLY A 374 -6.72 -24.62 -6.96
CA GLY A 374 -6.16 -25.95 -6.76
C GLY A 374 -5.60 -26.12 -5.34
N SER A 375 -4.31 -26.42 -5.24
CA SER A 375 -3.59 -26.62 -3.97
C SER A 375 -3.05 -25.33 -3.33
N VAL A 376 -3.60 -24.16 -3.65
CA VAL A 376 -3.21 -22.86 -3.07
C VAL A 376 -4.43 -22.16 -2.50
N ALA A 377 -4.39 -21.76 -1.23
CA ALA A 377 -5.43 -20.98 -0.58
C ALA A 377 -4.93 -19.56 -0.30
N ILE A 378 -5.68 -18.56 -0.78
CA ILE A 378 -5.42 -17.14 -0.58
C ILE A 378 -6.42 -16.64 0.47
N VAL A 379 -5.91 -16.25 1.63
CA VAL A 379 -6.69 -15.70 2.74
C VAL A 379 -6.65 -14.17 2.64
N ALA A 380 -7.78 -13.57 2.25
CA ALA A 380 -7.89 -12.13 2.00
C ALA A 380 -8.25 -11.38 3.29
N ILE A 381 -7.27 -10.73 3.91
CA ILE A 381 -7.40 -10.11 5.23
C ILE A 381 -7.64 -8.59 5.13
N PRO A 382 -8.66 -8.05 5.78
CA PRO A 382 -9.06 -6.63 5.72
C PRO A 382 -8.22 -5.71 6.62
N GLY A 383 -6.91 -5.94 6.72
CA GLY A 383 -6.03 -5.19 7.59
C GLY A 383 -4.59 -5.66 7.56
N GLU A 384 -3.83 -5.23 8.57
CA GLU A 384 -2.40 -5.47 8.75
C GLU A 384 -2.18 -6.47 9.88
N VAL A 385 -2.07 -7.76 9.55
CA VAL A 385 -1.75 -8.81 10.53
C VAL A 385 -0.27 -8.83 10.85
N THR A 386 0.08 -8.94 12.14
CA THR A 386 1.46 -9.16 12.60
C THR A 386 2.00 -10.53 12.16
N THR A 387 3.31 -10.71 12.30
CA THR A 387 4.01 -11.94 11.96
C THR A 387 3.35 -13.17 12.59
N MET A 388 3.18 -13.19 13.92
CA MET A 388 2.59 -14.35 14.60
C MET A 388 1.09 -14.49 14.33
N SER A 389 0.37 -13.39 14.18
CA SER A 389 -1.04 -13.41 13.76
C SER A 389 -1.23 -14.11 12.41
N GLY A 390 -0.40 -13.75 11.42
CA GLY A 390 -0.41 -14.38 10.11
C GLY A 390 -0.05 -15.86 10.15
N ARG A 391 0.93 -16.26 10.96
CA ARG A 391 1.28 -17.67 11.20
C ARG A 391 0.10 -18.48 11.74
N ARG A 392 -0.56 -17.98 12.79
CA ARG A 392 -1.74 -18.64 13.40
C ARG A 392 -2.92 -18.75 12.43
N ILE A 393 -3.16 -17.73 11.60
CA ILE A 393 -4.22 -17.79 10.57
C ILE A 393 -3.89 -18.84 9.50
N ARG A 394 -2.64 -18.88 9.02
CA ARG A 394 -2.20 -19.88 8.02
C ARG A 394 -2.35 -21.30 8.55
N GLU A 395 -1.88 -21.55 9.77
CA GLU A 395 -2.01 -22.85 10.44
C GLU A 395 -3.49 -23.24 10.67
N ALA A 396 -4.32 -22.31 11.13
CA ALA A 396 -5.74 -22.60 11.36
C ALA A 396 -6.50 -22.92 10.06
N SER A 397 -6.16 -22.22 8.97
CA SER A 397 -6.80 -22.40 7.66
C SER A 397 -6.33 -23.68 6.98
N SER A 398 -5.06 -24.07 7.18
CA SER A 398 -4.51 -25.27 6.55
C SER A 398 -5.13 -26.56 7.08
N HIS A 399 -5.62 -26.60 8.33
CA HIS A 399 -6.25 -27.80 8.90
C HIS A 399 -7.48 -28.31 8.12
N ALA A 400 -8.17 -27.45 7.38
CA ALA A 400 -9.31 -27.84 6.56
C ALA A 400 -8.88 -28.46 5.22
N PHE A 401 -7.63 -28.29 4.80
CA PHE A 401 -7.14 -28.66 3.49
C PHE A 401 -5.99 -29.68 3.57
N ALA A 402 -6.02 -30.72 2.72
CA ALA A 402 -4.88 -31.62 2.58
C ALA A 402 -3.87 -31.05 1.58
N ASN A 403 -2.61 -30.89 1.98
CA ASN A 403 -1.48 -30.48 1.10
C ASN A 403 -1.69 -29.15 0.35
N THR A 404 -2.33 -28.17 0.98
CA THR A 404 -2.55 -26.83 0.41
C THR A 404 -1.58 -25.80 0.98
N GLU A 405 -0.96 -25.00 0.11
CA GLU A 405 -0.17 -23.85 0.52
C GLU A 405 -1.11 -22.67 0.83
N VAL A 406 -1.05 -22.16 2.07
CA VAL A 406 -1.89 -21.04 2.50
C VAL A 406 -1.08 -19.76 2.49
N VAL A 407 -1.48 -18.79 1.67
CA VAL A 407 -0.88 -17.45 1.62
C VAL A 407 -1.82 -16.43 2.25
N ILE A 408 -1.24 -15.45 2.94
CA ILE A 408 -1.97 -14.29 3.44
C ILE A 408 -1.90 -13.20 2.37
N ALA A 409 -3.05 -12.65 1.99
CA ALA A 409 -3.13 -11.40 1.24
C ALA A 409 -3.62 -10.31 2.20
N GLY A 410 -2.74 -9.35 2.52
CA GLY A 410 -3.08 -8.24 3.40
C GLY A 410 -3.94 -7.18 2.71
N LEU A 411 -4.51 -6.28 3.51
CA LEU A 411 -5.17 -5.06 3.03
C LEU A 411 -6.26 -5.29 1.97
N CYS A 412 -7.05 -6.34 2.16
CA CYS A 412 -8.06 -6.75 1.21
C CYS A 412 -9.42 -6.11 1.48
N ASN A 413 -10.11 -5.64 0.43
CA ASN A 413 -11.53 -5.28 0.40
C ASN A 413 -11.95 -4.04 1.23
N ILE A 414 -11.62 -4.03 2.53
CA ILE A 414 -11.87 -2.95 3.47
C ILE A 414 -10.68 -2.86 4.44
N TYR A 415 -10.41 -1.66 4.99
CA TYR A 415 -9.29 -1.47 5.90
C TYR A 415 -9.75 -1.30 7.35
N THR A 416 -9.23 -2.15 8.23
CA THR A 416 -9.57 -2.19 9.66
C THR A 416 -8.33 -2.10 10.56
N HIS A 417 -7.30 -1.37 10.14
CA HIS A 417 -6.05 -1.23 10.89
C HIS A 417 -5.33 -2.57 11.11
N TYR A 418 -4.83 -2.81 12.32
CA TYR A 418 -3.90 -3.89 12.65
C TYR A 418 -4.61 -5.06 13.32
N ILE A 419 -3.97 -6.22 13.26
CA ILE A 419 -4.40 -7.43 13.95
C ILE A 419 -3.17 -8.03 14.62
N THR A 420 -3.13 -7.95 15.95
CA THR A 420 -2.10 -8.59 16.79
C THR A 420 -2.61 -9.88 17.41
N THR A 421 -1.70 -10.71 17.92
CA THR A 421 -2.07 -11.79 18.83
C THR A 421 -2.64 -11.23 20.13
N TYR A 422 -3.31 -12.08 20.93
CA TYR A 422 -3.78 -11.67 22.25
C TYR A 422 -2.61 -11.22 23.13
N GLU A 423 -1.50 -11.94 23.02
CA GLU A 423 -0.27 -11.71 23.77
C GLU A 423 0.41 -10.41 23.35
N GLU A 424 0.58 -10.19 22.05
CA GLU A 424 1.09 -8.92 21.50
C GLU A 424 0.18 -7.74 21.89
N TYR A 425 -1.14 -7.95 21.92
CA TYR A 425 -2.13 -6.94 22.31
C TYR A 425 -1.89 -6.43 23.74
N GLN A 426 -1.48 -7.29 24.67
CA GLN A 426 -1.27 -6.91 26.07
C GLN A 426 -0.18 -5.84 26.24
N ILE A 427 0.79 -5.79 25.31
CA ILE A 427 1.91 -4.85 25.38
C ILE A 427 1.52 -3.44 24.91
N GLN A 428 0.45 -3.29 24.13
CA GLN A 428 -0.04 -1.98 23.64
C GLN A 428 1.02 -1.12 22.90
N ARG A 429 1.88 -1.74 22.10
CA ARG A 429 2.62 -1.03 21.03
C ARG A 429 1.67 -0.55 19.93
N TYR A 430 2.20 0.13 18.90
CA TYR A 430 1.38 0.75 17.86
C TYR A 430 0.37 -0.21 17.21
N GLU A 431 0.80 -1.42 16.85
CA GLU A 431 -0.05 -2.43 16.21
C GLU A 431 -1.18 -2.89 17.14
N ALA A 432 -0.87 -3.09 18.43
CA ALA A 432 -1.82 -3.51 19.46
C ALA A 432 -2.84 -2.40 19.79
N ALA A 433 -2.38 -1.15 19.92
CA ALA A 433 -3.25 0.00 20.08
C ALA A 433 -4.16 0.21 18.86
N SER A 434 -3.68 -0.17 17.68
CA SER A 434 -4.41 -0.13 16.41
C SER A 434 -5.21 -1.41 16.10
N THR A 435 -5.26 -2.39 17.01
CA THR A 435 -6.12 -3.56 16.88
C THR A 435 -7.53 -3.21 17.35
N ILE A 436 -8.36 -2.72 16.42
CA ILE A 436 -9.52 -1.91 16.76
C ILE A 436 -10.67 -2.70 17.39
N TYR A 437 -10.81 -4.01 17.17
CA TYR A 437 -11.92 -4.81 17.72
C TYR A 437 -11.58 -5.52 19.03
N GLY A 438 -10.51 -5.08 19.71
CA GLY A 438 -10.12 -5.56 21.04
C GLY A 438 -9.16 -6.76 21.03
N PRO A 439 -8.85 -7.32 22.21
CA PRO A 439 -7.80 -8.33 22.38
C PRO A 439 -8.07 -9.65 21.64
N HIS A 440 -9.34 -9.93 21.32
CA HIS A 440 -9.73 -11.17 20.65
C HIS A 440 -10.00 -11.01 19.15
N THR A 441 -9.56 -9.89 18.54
CA THR A 441 -9.68 -9.64 17.10
C THR A 441 -9.10 -10.79 16.27
N LEU A 442 -7.88 -11.26 16.59
CA LEU A 442 -7.26 -12.38 15.88
C LEU A 442 -8.07 -13.67 16.01
N SER A 443 -8.53 -13.99 17.23
CA SER A 443 -9.31 -15.21 17.47
C SER A 443 -10.62 -15.22 16.68
N ALA A 444 -11.28 -14.06 16.52
CA ALA A 444 -12.46 -13.92 15.67
C ALA A 444 -12.13 -14.20 14.19
N TYR A 445 -11.02 -13.66 13.68
CA TYR A 445 -10.58 -13.95 12.31
C TYR A 445 -10.21 -15.43 12.12
N ILE A 446 -9.49 -16.04 13.07
CA ILE A 446 -9.16 -17.47 13.03
C ILE A 446 -10.43 -18.33 12.98
N GLN A 447 -11.42 -18.04 13.84
CA GLN A 447 -12.71 -18.74 13.85
C GLN A 447 -13.42 -18.63 12.50
N SER A 448 -13.42 -17.43 11.92
CA SER A 448 -14.12 -17.13 10.66
C SER A 448 -13.44 -17.79 9.46
N TYR A 449 -12.11 -17.64 9.30
CA TYR A 449 -11.37 -18.27 8.20
C TYR A 449 -11.36 -19.79 8.28
N ARG A 450 -11.35 -20.36 9.49
CA ARG A 450 -11.55 -21.80 9.66
C ARG A 450 -12.94 -22.24 9.18
N GLY A 451 -13.96 -21.44 9.42
CA GLY A 451 -15.32 -21.66 8.89
C GLY A 451 -15.37 -21.62 7.37
N LEU A 452 -14.77 -20.59 6.74
CA LEU A 452 -14.68 -20.48 5.28
C LEU A 452 -13.90 -21.64 4.66
N ALA A 453 -12.74 -21.98 5.24
CA ALA A 453 -11.90 -23.06 4.76
C ALA A 453 -12.62 -24.42 4.84
N ARG A 454 -13.34 -24.67 5.94
CA ARG A 454 -14.18 -25.86 6.10
C ARG A 454 -15.31 -25.92 5.08
N ALA A 455 -16.02 -24.81 4.85
CA ALA A 455 -17.09 -24.77 3.87
C ALA A 455 -16.60 -25.08 2.45
N ILE A 456 -15.41 -24.58 2.07
CA ILE A 456 -14.78 -24.94 0.79
C ILE A 456 -14.40 -26.43 0.75
N ALA A 457 -13.81 -26.95 1.82
CA ALA A 457 -13.40 -28.36 1.88
C ALA A 457 -14.60 -29.32 1.83
N GLU A 458 -15.74 -28.92 2.38
CA GLU A 458 -16.98 -29.71 2.42
C GLU A 458 -17.90 -29.45 1.21
N GLY A 459 -17.61 -28.44 0.37
CA GLY A 459 -18.46 -28.06 -0.76
C GLY A 459 -19.79 -27.42 -0.35
N THR A 460 -19.81 -26.74 0.81
CA THR A 460 -20.99 -26.12 1.44
C THR A 460 -20.90 -24.60 1.45
N GLU A 461 -20.15 -24.00 0.53
CA GLU A 461 -19.93 -22.54 0.46
C GLU A 461 -21.25 -21.77 0.28
N ALA A 462 -22.21 -22.34 -0.45
CA ALA A 462 -23.53 -21.75 -0.65
C ALA A 462 -24.41 -21.72 0.62
N GLU A 463 -24.06 -22.52 1.64
CA GLU A 463 -24.77 -22.58 2.93
C GLU A 463 -24.24 -21.55 3.93
N LEU A 464 -23.11 -20.90 3.63
CA LEU A 464 -22.55 -19.88 4.50
C LEU A 464 -23.52 -18.69 4.63
N PRO A 465 -23.81 -18.22 5.85
CA PRO A 465 -24.63 -17.04 6.02
C PRO A 465 -23.90 -15.83 5.43
N LYS A 466 -24.58 -15.09 4.54
CA LYS A 466 -24.03 -13.89 3.89
C LYS A 466 -23.55 -12.82 4.89
N GLY A 467 -24.23 -12.73 6.03
CA GLY A 467 -24.00 -11.69 7.04
C GLY A 467 -24.60 -10.34 6.67
N PRO A 468 -24.46 -9.34 7.56
CA PRO A 468 -25.01 -8.00 7.35
C PRO A 468 -24.25 -7.26 6.24
N GLU A 469 -24.95 -6.53 5.38
CA GLU A 469 -24.32 -5.74 4.32
C GLU A 469 -23.66 -4.45 4.89
N PRO A 470 -22.43 -4.10 4.49
CA PRO A 470 -21.79 -2.87 4.95
C PRO A 470 -22.46 -1.61 4.37
N PRO A 471 -22.45 -0.48 5.10
CA PRO A 471 -23.06 0.75 4.61
C PRO A 471 -22.30 1.36 3.42
N PHE A 472 -23.04 1.94 2.49
CA PHE A 472 -22.51 2.71 1.36
C PHE A 472 -22.95 4.18 1.48
N PHE A 473 -22.00 5.10 1.63
CA PHE A 473 -22.30 6.53 1.72
C PHE A 473 -22.23 7.19 0.34
N THR A 474 -23.24 8.02 0.00
CA THR A 474 -23.28 8.71 -1.29
C THR A 474 -22.34 9.92 -1.32
N ASP A 475 -21.96 10.38 -2.52
CA ASP A 475 -21.12 11.58 -2.71
C ASP A 475 -21.65 12.82 -1.95
N SER A 476 -22.97 12.95 -1.75
CA SER A 476 -23.57 14.07 -1.03
C SER A 476 -23.39 14.00 0.49
N GLN A 477 -23.08 12.82 1.04
CA GLN A 477 -22.81 12.62 2.46
C GLN A 477 -21.31 12.78 2.79
N LEU A 478 -20.45 12.58 1.80
CA LEU A 478 -19.00 12.68 1.95
C LEU A 478 -18.54 14.14 1.89
N PHE A 479 -17.54 14.51 2.70
CA PHE A 479 -17.04 15.89 2.79
C PHE A 479 -15.63 16.03 2.22
N SER A 480 -15.29 17.21 1.69
CA SER A 480 -13.93 17.57 1.27
C SER A 480 -13.47 18.84 1.97
N LEU A 481 -12.25 18.84 2.51
CA LEU A 481 -11.63 20.00 3.16
C LEU A 481 -10.56 20.64 2.26
N LEU A 482 -10.39 20.16 1.03
CA LEU A 482 -9.43 20.72 0.10
C LEU A 482 -9.95 22.03 -0.52
N PRO A 483 -9.12 23.09 -0.57
CA PRO A 483 -9.49 24.30 -1.27
C PRO A 483 -9.62 24.04 -2.78
N LEU A 484 -10.47 24.83 -3.43
CA LEU A 484 -10.58 24.84 -4.88
C LEU A 484 -9.26 25.25 -5.53
N ASN A 485 -8.92 24.61 -6.64
CA ASN A 485 -7.74 24.99 -7.42
C ASN A 485 -7.95 26.41 -7.99
N PRO A 486 -7.02 27.35 -7.72
CA PRO A 486 -7.06 28.67 -8.35
C PRO A 486 -6.84 28.55 -9.87
N VAL A 487 -7.06 29.65 -10.58
CA VAL A 487 -6.63 29.80 -11.96
C VAL A 487 -5.11 29.76 -12.01
N ASP A 488 -4.56 28.98 -12.94
CA ASP A 488 -3.11 28.95 -13.16
C ASP A 488 -2.69 30.17 -13.97
N LYS A 489 -1.51 30.71 -13.68
CA LYS A 489 -0.93 31.85 -14.38
C LYS A 489 0.51 31.55 -14.79
N THR A 490 0.99 32.31 -15.76
CA THR A 490 2.40 32.34 -16.17
C THR A 490 3.04 33.65 -15.68
N PRO A 491 4.39 33.70 -15.59
CA PRO A 491 5.09 34.98 -15.47
C PRO A 491 4.73 35.94 -16.62
N ASP A 492 4.92 37.23 -16.41
CA ASP A 492 4.64 38.24 -17.45
C ASP A 492 5.49 37.96 -18.70
N ASN A 493 4.84 38.02 -19.87
CA ASN A 493 5.44 37.69 -21.18
C ASN A 493 5.94 36.25 -21.32
N SER A 494 5.45 35.31 -20.51
CA SER A 494 5.80 33.89 -20.58
C SER A 494 4.58 33.01 -20.91
N SER A 495 4.83 31.76 -21.32
CA SER A 495 3.81 30.76 -21.66
C SER A 495 3.96 29.46 -20.86
N PHE A 496 2.87 28.71 -20.69
CA PHE A 496 2.95 27.38 -20.07
C PHE A 496 3.80 26.44 -20.94
N GLY A 497 4.71 25.69 -20.32
CA GLY A 497 5.69 24.84 -20.99
C GLY A 497 7.00 25.54 -21.34
N GLU A 498 7.11 26.86 -21.12
CA GLU A 498 8.36 27.58 -21.29
C GLU A 498 9.39 27.14 -20.23
N VAL A 499 10.65 27.02 -20.64
CA VAL A 499 11.76 26.59 -19.77
C VAL A 499 12.28 27.78 -18.96
N LEU A 500 12.25 27.65 -17.64
CA LEU A 500 12.82 28.61 -16.68
C LEU A 500 14.29 28.33 -16.39
N GLU A 501 14.65 27.04 -16.26
CA GLU A 501 16.01 26.59 -16.02
C GLU A 501 16.31 25.46 -17.00
N GLN A 502 17.30 25.68 -17.87
CA GLN A 502 17.71 24.72 -18.89
C GLN A 502 18.65 23.65 -18.33
N VAL A 503 18.70 22.53 -19.05
CA VAL A 503 19.72 21.48 -18.88
C VAL A 503 21.11 21.98 -19.30
N ASP A 504 22.16 21.39 -18.72
CA ASP A 504 23.52 21.56 -19.20
C ASP A 504 23.70 20.88 -20.57
N PRO A 505 24.58 21.40 -21.44
CA PRO A 505 24.77 20.84 -22.78
C PRO A 505 25.39 19.43 -22.78
N VAL A 506 26.10 19.05 -21.71
CA VAL A 506 26.81 17.76 -21.63
C VAL A 506 26.73 17.18 -20.22
N TYR A 507 26.36 15.90 -20.14
CA TYR A 507 26.39 15.09 -18.94
C TYR A 507 27.20 13.80 -19.15
N THR A 508 27.55 13.19 -18.03
CA THR A 508 28.11 11.83 -17.92
C THR A 508 27.15 10.95 -17.14
N VAL A 509 27.18 9.64 -17.43
CA VAL A 509 26.37 8.65 -16.70
C VAL A 509 26.60 8.74 -15.18
N GLY A 510 25.51 8.67 -14.41
CA GLY A 510 25.49 8.89 -12.96
C GLY A 510 25.25 10.33 -12.51
N GLN A 511 25.27 11.31 -13.43
CA GLN A 511 24.83 12.68 -13.15
C GLN A 511 23.30 12.80 -13.28
N VAL A 512 22.78 13.95 -12.84
CA VAL A 512 21.34 14.28 -12.91
C VAL A 512 21.16 15.43 -13.88
N ALA A 513 20.40 15.21 -14.96
CA ALA A 513 19.92 16.28 -15.82
C ALA A 513 18.63 16.85 -15.22
N SER A 514 18.55 18.17 -15.07
CA SER A 514 17.39 18.84 -14.47
C SER A 514 16.91 19.97 -15.38
N VAL A 515 15.60 20.10 -15.54
CA VAL A 515 14.95 21.18 -16.27
C VAL A 515 13.71 21.65 -15.53
N THR A 516 13.51 22.97 -15.46
CA THR A 516 12.35 23.57 -14.79
C THR A 516 11.48 24.30 -15.82
N PHE A 517 10.18 24.03 -15.83
CA PHE A 517 9.19 24.63 -16.73
C PHE A 517 8.18 25.49 -15.96
N VAL A 518 7.62 26.50 -16.63
CA VAL A 518 6.36 27.14 -16.21
C VAL A 518 5.24 26.11 -16.37
N ALA A 519 4.51 25.84 -15.30
CA ALA A 519 3.56 24.73 -15.26
C ALA A 519 2.21 25.13 -14.64
N GLY A 520 1.14 24.51 -15.12
CA GLY A 520 -0.16 24.47 -14.46
C GLY A 520 -0.23 23.37 -13.39
N ASN A 521 -1.21 23.45 -12.48
CA ASN A 521 -1.41 22.45 -11.44
C ASN A 521 -1.69 21.04 -12.00
N PRO A 522 -0.94 19.98 -11.61
CA PRO A 522 -1.12 18.62 -12.11
C PRO A 522 -2.54 18.07 -11.93
N ARG A 523 -3.26 18.51 -10.88
CA ARG A 523 -4.66 18.13 -10.61
C ARG A 523 -5.63 18.51 -11.74
N ASN A 524 -5.23 19.40 -12.64
CA ASN A 524 -6.05 19.81 -13.78
C ASN A 524 -5.99 18.83 -14.96
N SER A 525 -5.04 17.87 -14.96
CA SER A 525 -4.81 16.99 -16.10
C SER A 525 -5.82 15.84 -16.24
N GLY A 526 -6.77 15.74 -15.31
CA GLY A 526 -7.82 14.73 -15.35
C GLY A 526 -7.26 13.30 -15.36
N ASP A 527 -7.79 12.45 -16.24
CA ASP A 527 -7.30 11.08 -16.41
C ASP A 527 -6.02 11.04 -17.26
N MET A 528 -4.93 10.69 -16.58
CA MET A 528 -3.59 10.48 -17.13
C MET A 528 -3.24 9.00 -17.32
N THR A 529 -4.22 8.09 -17.21
CA THR A 529 -4.02 6.67 -17.50
C THR A 529 -3.47 6.48 -18.92
N ASP A 530 -2.43 5.64 -19.06
CA ASP A 530 -1.71 5.40 -20.32
C ASP A 530 -1.05 6.66 -20.94
N LYS A 531 -0.95 7.78 -20.21
CA LYS A 531 -0.23 9.01 -20.57
C LYS A 531 0.92 9.25 -19.59
N THR A 532 1.63 10.37 -19.73
CA THR A 532 2.76 10.74 -18.86
C THR A 532 2.86 12.26 -18.73
N PHE A 533 3.34 12.75 -17.58
CA PHE A 533 3.75 14.14 -17.37
C PHE A 533 5.15 14.43 -17.91
N VAL A 534 5.96 13.39 -18.14
CA VAL A 534 7.38 13.52 -18.49
C VAL A 534 7.77 12.50 -19.56
N THR A 535 8.62 12.91 -20.50
CA THR A 535 9.40 11.96 -21.31
C THR A 535 10.84 12.38 -21.40
N VAL A 536 11.75 11.42 -21.28
CA VAL A 536 13.14 11.55 -21.77
C VAL A 536 13.18 10.90 -23.14
N GLU A 537 13.63 11.65 -24.14
CA GLU A 537 13.71 11.20 -25.53
C GLU A 537 15.17 11.14 -25.99
N LYS A 538 15.53 10.10 -26.75
CA LYS A 538 16.84 9.93 -27.38
C LYS A 538 16.75 10.18 -28.88
N LEU A 539 17.72 10.88 -29.45
CA LEU A 539 17.83 11.09 -30.89
C LEU A 539 18.49 9.87 -31.56
N HIS A 540 17.85 9.34 -32.59
CA HIS A 540 18.42 8.36 -33.49
C HIS A 540 19.15 9.06 -34.64
N ASN A 541 20.50 9.04 -34.62
CA ASN A 541 21.30 9.73 -35.64
C ASN A 541 21.04 9.27 -37.08
N SER A 542 20.69 7.99 -37.28
CA SER A 542 20.43 7.44 -38.62
C SER A 542 19.11 7.93 -39.23
N THR A 543 18.06 8.10 -38.42
CA THR A 543 16.71 8.46 -38.89
C THR A 543 16.36 9.92 -38.60
N GLN A 544 17.15 10.62 -37.77
CA GLN A 544 16.85 11.96 -37.26
C GLN A 544 15.50 12.03 -36.52
N THR A 545 15.10 10.91 -35.89
CA THR A 545 13.85 10.82 -35.11
C THR A 545 14.12 10.69 -33.62
N TRP A 546 13.21 11.21 -32.81
CA TRP A 546 13.23 11.07 -31.35
C TRP A 546 12.44 9.83 -30.92
N SER A 547 13.01 9.05 -30.00
CA SER A 547 12.33 7.92 -29.36
C SER A 547 12.25 8.13 -27.85
N VAL A 548 11.10 7.89 -27.25
CA VAL A 548 10.95 7.91 -25.79
C VAL A 548 11.73 6.75 -25.18
N VAL A 549 12.58 7.05 -24.19
CA VAL A 549 13.36 6.05 -23.45
C VAL A 549 12.99 5.97 -21.97
N HIS A 550 12.44 7.05 -21.41
CA HIS A 550 11.89 7.08 -20.05
C HIS A 550 10.62 7.92 -20.00
N THR A 551 9.72 7.58 -19.09
CA THR A 551 8.48 8.31 -18.75
C THR A 551 8.45 8.62 -17.26
N ASP A 552 7.41 9.30 -16.75
CA ASP A 552 7.22 9.53 -15.30
C ASP A 552 7.10 8.24 -14.46
N ALA A 553 6.73 7.11 -15.09
CA ALA A 553 6.76 5.78 -14.50
C ALA A 553 8.17 5.17 -14.38
N SER A 554 9.20 5.75 -15.02
CA SER A 554 10.59 5.30 -14.91
C SER A 554 11.19 5.76 -13.60
N TRP A 555 11.78 4.84 -12.83
CA TRP A 555 12.44 5.13 -11.55
C TRP A 555 13.57 6.16 -11.67
N GLU A 556 14.18 6.25 -12.85
CA GLU A 556 15.25 7.19 -13.17
C GLU A 556 14.74 8.63 -13.33
N THR A 557 13.42 8.85 -13.47
CA THR A 557 12.84 10.19 -13.61
C THR A 557 12.14 10.64 -12.35
N ARG A 558 12.18 11.93 -12.05
CA ARG A 558 11.43 12.54 -10.95
C ARG A 558 10.70 13.78 -11.44
N PHE A 559 9.44 13.88 -11.06
CA PHE A 559 8.58 15.01 -11.40
C PHE A 559 8.19 15.75 -10.12
N HIS A 560 8.61 17.00 -10.02
CA HIS A 560 8.32 17.88 -8.91
C HIS A 560 7.40 19.00 -9.39
N TRP A 561 6.30 19.22 -8.68
CA TRP A 561 5.47 20.41 -8.87
C TRP A 561 5.52 21.28 -7.64
N ILE A 562 5.88 22.55 -7.83
CA ILE A 562 6.03 23.52 -6.75
C ILE A 562 5.07 24.67 -7.00
N LYS A 563 4.19 24.90 -6.03
CA LYS A 563 3.24 26.02 -6.05
C LYS A 563 3.97 27.33 -5.78
N GLY A 564 3.81 28.30 -6.68
CA GLY A 564 4.22 29.69 -6.48
C GLY A 564 3.10 30.57 -5.90
N THR A 565 3.28 31.89 -6.00
CA THR A 565 2.28 32.88 -5.57
C THR A 565 1.30 33.22 -6.69
N SER A 566 0.10 33.68 -6.33
CA SER A 566 -0.86 34.28 -7.28
C SER A 566 -1.27 33.42 -8.50
N GLY A 567 -1.16 32.09 -8.41
CA GLY A 567 -1.50 31.16 -9.49
C GLY A 567 -0.30 30.68 -10.32
N LEU A 568 0.90 31.19 -10.06
CA LEU A 568 2.14 30.69 -10.67
C LEU A 568 2.51 29.32 -10.10
N SER A 569 3.08 28.45 -10.92
CA SER A 569 3.74 27.24 -10.45
C SER A 569 4.80 26.75 -11.44
N ASN A 570 5.74 25.97 -10.91
CA ASN A 570 6.85 25.41 -11.67
C ASN A 570 6.77 23.88 -11.63
N ALA A 571 7.19 23.25 -12.73
CA ALA A 571 7.44 21.81 -12.79
C ALA A 571 8.93 21.57 -13.04
N THR A 572 9.60 20.91 -12.11
CA THR A 572 10.99 20.50 -12.27
C THR A 572 11.03 19.01 -12.58
N VAL A 573 11.71 18.66 -13.66
CA VAL A 573 11.91 17.29 -14.10
C VAL A 573 13.38 16.94 -13.95
N GLU A 574 13.67 15.89 -13.18
CA GLU A 574 15.00 15.34 -13.05
C GLU A 574 15.11 14.00 -13.78
N TRP A 575 16.17 13.80 -14.54
CA TRP A 575 16.58 12.50 -15.05
C TRP A 575 17.91 12.09 -14.40
N HIS A 576 17.84 11.11 -13.51
CA HIS A 576 18.98 10.46 -12.86
C HIS A 576 19.59 9.48 -13.84
N ILE A 577 20.59 9.93 -14.61
CA ILE A 577 21.12 9.21 -15.77
C ILE A 577 21.73 7.88 -15.31
N PRO A 578 21.14 6.72 -15.65
CA PRO A 578 21.63 5.45 -15.15
C PRO A 578 22.98 5.08 -15.78
N GLN A 579 23.77 4.25 -15.10
CA GLN A 579 25.05 3.75 -15.62
C GLN A 579 24.90 2.95 -16.94
N SER A 580 23.71 2.37 -17.16
CA SER A 580 23.35 1.65 -18.39
C SER A 580 22.98 2.57 -19.57
N ALA A 581 22.81 3.88 -19.35
CA ALA A 581 22.42 4.81 -20.40
C ALA A 581 23.43 4.79 -21.55
N GLN A 582 22.91 4.79 -22.78
CA GLN A 582 23.74 4.83 -23.98
C GLN A 582 24.23 6.25 -24.22
N SER A 583 25.42 6.40 -24.81
CA SER A 583 25.84 7.72 -25.27
C SER A 583 24.97 8.20 -26.43
N GLY A 584 24.71 9.50 -26.49
CA GLY A 584 23.85 10.08 -27.50
C GLY A 584 23.34 11.47 -27.12
N PHE A 585 22.43 11.98 -27.95
CA PHE A 585 21.73 13.23 -27.70
C PHE A 585 20.34 12.94 -27.15
N TYR A 586 19.96 13.72 -26.15
CA TYR A 586 18.74 13.56 -25.37
C TYR A 586 18.02 14.91 -25.24
N ARG A 587 16.71 14.84 -24.97
CA ARG A 587 15.91 15.99 -24.52
C ARG A 587 14.86 15.52 -23.51
N ILE A 588 14.42 16.44 -22.66
CA ILE A 588 13.34 16.21 -21.70
C ILE A 588 12.11 16.99 -22.17
N ARG A 589 10.95 16.36 -22.11
CA ARG A 589 9.65 17.02 -22.35
C ARG A 589 8.76 16.90 -21.14
N HIS A 590 7.96 17.94 -20.95
CA HIS A 590 6.92 18.00 -19.94
C HIS A 590 5.55 18.20 -20.60
N PHE A 591 4.55 17.49 -20.12
CA PHE A 591 3.16 17.60 -20.55
C PHE A 591 2.28 17.96 -19.36
N GLY A 592 1.35 18.89 -19.54
CA GLY A 592 0.45 19.27 -18.46
C GLY A 592 -0.81 19.97 -18.96
N HIS A 593 -1.67 20.33 -18.01
CA HIS A 593 -2.86 21.13 -18.26
C HIS A 593 -2.92 22.31 -17.30
N TYR A 594 -3.39 23.45 -17.79
CA TYR A 594 -3.63 24.63 -16.97
C TYR A 594 -5.11 24.99 -16.99
N LYS A 595 -5.59 25.57 -15.88
CA LYS A 595 -6.97 26.02 -15.70
C LYS A 595 -7.07 27.52 -15.97
N GLU A 596 -8.00 27.89 -16.83
CA GLU A 596 -8.41 29.26 -17.09
C GLU A 596 -9.94 29.41 -17.04
N PHE A 597 -10.46 30.64 -16.99
CA PHE A 597 -11.89 30.90 -17.12
C PHE A 597 -12.20 31.48 -18.49
N ARG A 598 -13.07 30.80 -19.25
CA ARG A 598 -13.69 31.34 -20.46
C ARG A 598 -15.19 31.41 -20.26
N ASN A 599 -15.79 32.58 -20.44
CA ASN A 599 -17.23 32.81 -20.23
C ASN A 599 -17.75 32.28 -18.87
N LEU A 600 -17.02 32.60 -17.78
CA LEU A 600 -17.32 32.16 -16.40
C LEU A 600 -17.30 30.64 -16.17
N LYS A 601 -16.86 29.84 -17.14
CA LYS A 601 -16.67 28.39 -17.00
C LYS A 601 -15.18 28.05 -16.92
N PRO A 602 -14.77 27.13 -16.04
CA PRO A 602 -13.40 26.64 -16.04
C PRO A 602 -13.14 25.84 -17.31
N VAL A 603 -12.04 26.16 -18.00
CA VAL A 603 -11.52 25.44 -19.16
C VAL A 603 -10.12 24.94 -18.80
N PHE A 604 -9.84 23.69 -19.17
CA PHE A 604 -8.54 23.06 -18.97
C PHE A 604 -7.87 22.89 -20.32
N THR A 605 -6.72 23.53 -20.50
CA THR A 605 -6.00 23.56 -21.77
C THR A 605 -4.66 22.83 -21.62
N ALA A 606 -4.39 21.91 -22.54
CA ALA A 606 -3.12 21.17 -22.57
C ALA A 606 -1.98 22.06 -23.05
N TYR A 607 -0.77 21.81 -22.52
CA TYR A 607 0.47 22.43 -22.98
C TYR A 607 1.61 21.42 -22.95
N GLU A 608 2.68 21.74 -23.66
CA GLU A 608 3.93 20.98 -23.62
C GLU A 608 5.14 21.91 -23.53
N GLY A 609 6.18 21.42 -22.86
CA GLY A 609 7.49 22.06 -22.77
C GLY A 609 8.58 21.11 -23.24
N VAL A 610 9.64 21.65 -23.84
CA VAL A 610 10.78 20.88 -24.36
C VAL A 610 12.07 21.56 -23.95
N SER A 611 12.99 20.82 -23.34
CA SER A 611 14.33 21.30 -23.00
C SER A 611 15.19 21.49 -24.26
N ASP A 612 16.32 22.17 -24.10
CA ASP A 612 17.40 22.09 -25.09
C ASP A 612 17.91 20.65 -25.23
N VAL A 613 18.54 20.37 -26.37
CA VAL A 613 19.18 19.08 -26.63
C VAL A 613 20.53 19.03 -25.91
N PHE A 614 20.76 17.96 -25.17
CA PHE A 614 22.01 17.75 -24.43
C PHE A 614 22.63 16.39 -24.77
N LYS A 615 23.94 16.27 -24.56
CA LYS A 615 24.70 15.05 -24.84
C LYS A 615 24.98 14.28 -23.57
N VAL A 616 24.80 12.96 -23.59
CA VAL A 616 25.24 12.05 -22.52
C VAL A 616 26.42 11.23 -23.00
N ASN A 617 27.49 11.20 -22.20
CA ASN A 617 28.69 10.40 -22.44
C ASN A 617 28.82 9.28 -21.39
N LYS A 618 29.33 8.11 -21.80
CA LYS A 618 29.76 7.09 -20.83
C LYS A 618 31.03 7.56 -20.11
N ARG A 619 31.20 7.13 -18.85
CA ARG A 619 32.44 7.34 -18.10
C ARG A 619 33.52 6.44 -18.73
N ILE A 620 34.48 7.04 -19.42
CA ILE A 620 35.69 6.32 -19.85
C ILE A 620 36.62 6.36 -18.65
N TYR A 621 36.67 5.28 -17.87
CA TYR A 621 37.77 5.09 -16.92
C TYR A 621 39.01 4.81 -17.78
N TYR A 622 39.95 5.76 -17.80
CA TYR A 622 41.32 5.52 -18.24
C TYR A 622 42.13 4.94 -17.09
#